data_AF-A0A0G0UUS3-F1
#
_entry.id   AF-A0A0G0UUS3-F1
#
_cell.length_a   1.000
_cell.length_b   1.000
_cell.length_c   1.000
_cell.angle_alpha   90.00
_cell.angle_beta   90.00
_cell.angle_gamma   90.00
#
_symmetry.space_group_name_H-M   'P 1'
#
loop_
_entity.id
_entity.type
_entity.pdbx_description
1 polymer ?
#
loop_
_entity_poly.entity_id
_entity_poly.type
_entity_poly.pdbx_seq_one_letter_code
_entity_poly.pdbx_strand_id
1 'polypeptide(L)'
;MELKDFLQETTFCDHSQSSIKTIVEDYKKKFSNEKDLAVALFYFVRDKTHYRVGFWNKKASETLAEGSGTCTNNSNLLVAMLRAAGIPAGYGIMKVHGKKYFGPIVPPRLKFFIGDKSVHIYCYVFLNNKWIKCDPSDDEPFATNTQHFNPQSRLLEWDGESHSELNLCGEHIISDSEPIANIDAVFRKKMKSYKTIPVKIANLYINFLRNRGQEFRNQPLAERNFSIWLKKHKPFYYLVFSILPFFNFYE
;
A
#
# COMPACT_ATOMS: atom_id res chain seq x y z
N MET A 1 6.41 25.13 3.69
CA MET A 1 6.45 24.17 4.80
C MET A 1 7.87 24.17 5.32
N GLU A 2 8.03 24.23 6.62
CA GLU A 2 9.32 24.10 7.29
C GLU A 2 9.57 22.65 7.68
N LEU A 3 10.83 22.24 7.88
CA LEU A 3 11.16 20.86 8.24
C LEU A 3 10.46 20.40 9.54
N LYS A 4 10.23 21.34 10.47
CA LYS A 4 9.50 21.09 11.73
C LYS A 4 8.05 20.63 11.53
N ASP A 5 7.42 21.00 10.41
CA ASP A 5 6.05 20.58 10.08
C ASP A 5 5.98 19.07 9.83
N PHE A 6 7.06 18.49 9.32
CA PHE A 6 7.21 17.06 9.03
C PHE A 6 7.55 16.20 10.27
N LEU A 7 7.58 16.82 11.46
CA LEU A 7 7.69 16.14 12.76
C LEU A 7 6.38 16.19 13.55
N GLN A 8 5.44 17.05 13.15
CA GLN A 8 4.22 17.27 13.92
C GLN A 8 3.25 16.09 13.82
N GLU A 9 2.53 15.86 14.91
CA GLU A 9 1.38 14.96 14.93
C GLU A 9 0.21 15.56 14.15
N THR A 10 -0.64 14.70 13.57
CA THR A 10 -1.89 15.11 12.91
C THR A 10 -3.05 14.23 13.38
N THR A 11 -4.26 14.46 12.86
CA THR A 11 -5.45 13.68 13.31
C THR A 11 -5.28 12.18 13.03
N PHE A 12 -4.69 11.83 11.88
CA PHE A 12 -4.52 10.44 11.45
C PHE A 12 -3.07 9.94 11.61
N CYS A 13 -2.07 10.82 11.58
CA CYS A 13 -0.68 10.48 11.91
C CYS A 13 -0.45 10.65 13.41
N ASP A 14 -1.04 9.77 14.22
CA ASP A 14 -1.08 9.84 15.67
C ASP A 14 0.15 9.21 16.34
N HIS A 15 1.33 9.73 16.01
CA HIS A 15 2.61 9.15 16.44
C HIS A 15 2.86 9.22 17.96
N SER A 16 2.08 10.02 18.69
CA SER A 16 2.19 10.09 20.15
C SER A 16 1.61 8.87 20.88
N GLN A 17 0.86 8.02 20.18
CA GLN A 17 0.26 6.80 20.72
C GLN A 17 1.32 5.86 21.28
N SER A 18 1.03 5.27 22.45
CA SER A 18 1.97 4.40 23.16
C SER A 18 2.40 3.19 22.34
N SER A 19 1.49 2.58 21.58
CA SER A 19 1.80 1.44 20.71
C SER A 19 2.86 1.75 19.65
N ILE A 20 2.87 2.96 19.10
CA ILE A 20 3.87 3.41 18.12
C ILE A 20 5.18 3.72 18.85
N LYS A 21 5.13 4.54 19.91
CA LYS A 21 6.32 4.94 20.67
C LYS A 21 7.10 3.75 21.21
N THR A 22 6.43 2.75 21.77
CA THR A 22 7.10 1.57 22.31
C THR A 22 7.93 0.85 21.26
N ILE A 23 7.37 0.62 20.06
CA ILE A 23 8.10 -0.05 18.98
C ILE A 23 9.28 0.82 18.51
N VAL A 24 9.05 2.11 18.32
CA VAL A 24 10.10 3.03 17.85
C VAL A 24 11.25 3.13 18.85
N GLU A 25 10.97 3.19 20.16
CA GLU A 25 12.01 3.20 21.20
C GLU A 25 12.80 1.89 21.23
N ASP A 26 12.16 0.75 20.98
CA ASP A 26 12.87 -0.54 20.87
C ASP A 26 13.79 -0.61 19.64
N TYR A 27 13.43 0.06 18.54
CA TYR A 27 14.29 0.19 17.37
C TYR A 27 15.42 1.20 17.61
N LYS A 28 15.17 2.32 18.28
CA LYS A 28 16.21 3.31 18.67
C LYS A 28 17.30 2.72 19.56
N LYS A 29 16.99 1.70 20.37
CA LYS A 29 18.01 0.96 21.15
C LYS A 29 18.93 0.10 20.29
N LYS A 30 18.47 -0.32 19.10
CA LYS A 30 19.19 -1.22 18.19
C LYS A 30 19.95 -0.47 17.09
N PHE A 31 19.45 0.69 16.69
CA PHE A 31 19.99 1.48 15.59
C PHE A 31 20.32 2.89 16.08
N SER A 32 21.61 3.24 16.05
CA SER A 32 22.11 4.55 16.50
C SER A 32 22.18 5.59 15.37
N ASN A 33 22.17 5.16 14.11
CA ASN A 33 22.17 6.03 12.94
C ASN A 33 20.72 6.25 12.44
N GLU A 34 20.36 7.50 12.13
CA GLU A 34 19.03 7.86 11.62
C GLU A 34 18.64 7.12 10.33
N LYS A 35 19.60 6.95 9.40
CA LYS A 35 19.40 6.20 8.15
C LYS A 35 19.04 4.75 8.44
N ASP A 36 19.86 4.08 9.25
CA ASP A 36 19.65 2.66 9.56
C ASP A 36 18.36 2.45 10.35
N LEU A 37 18.02 3.37 11.25
CA LEU A 37 16.75 3.40 11.95
C LEU A 37 15.56 3.58 10.99
N ALA A 38 15.63 4.55 10.07
CA ALA A 38 14.58 4.78 9.08
C ALA A 38 14.36 3.54 8.20
N VAL A 39 15.45 2.94 7.72
CA VAL A 39 15.43 1.71 6.93
C VAL A 39 14.81 0.56 7.73
N ALA A 40 15.21 0.36 8.98
CA ALA A 40 14.65 -0.68 9.83
C ALA A 40 13.14 -0.49 10.11
N LEU A 41 12.68 0.75 10.26
CA LEU A 41 11.26 1.08 10.40
C LEU A 41 10.48 0.88 9.09
N PHE A 42 11.08 1.19 7.94
CA PHE A 42 10.51 0.87 6.63
C PHE A 42 10.26 -0.63 6.49
N TYR A 43 11.28 -1.46 6.77
CA TYR A 43 11.14 -2.91 6.75
C TYR A 43 10.11 -3.42 7.75
N PHE A 44 10.06 -2.84 8.95
CA PHE A 44 9.01 -3.18 9.92
C PHE A 44 7.61 -2.99 9.31
N VAL A 45 7.32 -1.83 8.70
CA VAL A 45 5.99 -1.58 8.15
C VAL A 45 5.70 -2.51 6.96
N ARG A 46 6.63 -2.61 6.00
CA ARG A 46 6.50 -3.47 4.81
C ARG A 46 6.26 -4.94 5.18
N ASP A 47 6.98 -5.44 6.17
CA ASP A 47 6.97 -6.87 6.51
C ASP A 47 5.91 -7.23 7.58
N LYS A 48 5.44 -6.26 8.37
CA LYS A 48 4.42 -6.49 9.41
C LYS A 48 3.02 -6.02 9.02
N THR A 49 2.84 -5.41 7.85
CA THR A 49 1.52 -5.02 7.36
C THR A 49 1.18 -5.68 6.03
N HIS A 50 0.09 -6.44 5.99
CA HIS A 50 -0.38 -7.03 4.74
C HIS A 50 -1.18 -6.03 3.90
N TYR A 51 -0.90 -5.99 2.60
CA TYR A 51 -1.66 -5.17 1.68
C TYR A 51 -3.10 -5.69 1.55
N ARG A 52 -4.05 -4.76 1.55
CA ARG A 52 -5.48 -4.98 1.28
C ARG A 52 -6.07 -3.74 0.65
N VAL A 53 -7.20 -3.91 -0.03
CA VAL A 53 -8.00 -2.80 -0.57
C VAL A 53 -9.21 -2.50 0.32
N GLY A 54 -9.74 -1.29 0.25
CA GLY A 54 -10.93 -0.89 0.99
C GLY A 54 -10.67 0.29 1.92
N PHE A 55 -10.88 0.09 3.23
CA PHE A 55 -10.82 1.17 4.22
C PHE A 55 -9.42 1.78 4.36
N TRP A 56 -9.23 2.93 3.70
CA TRP A 56 -7.94 3.64 3.61
C TRP A 56 -7.79 4.78 4.61
N ASN A 57 -8.81 5.10 5.41
CA ASN A 57 -8.81 6.24 6.34
C ASN A 57 -8.63 5.84 7.81
N LYS A 58 -7.63 5.01 8.11
CA LYS A 58 -7.25 4.60 9.47
C LYS A 58 -6.17 5.50 10.04
N LYS A 59 -6.18 5.69 11.36
CA LYS A 59 -5.03 6.22 12.09
C LYS A 59 -3.82 5.30 11.94
N ALA A 60 -2.63 5.83 12.20
CA ALA A 60 -1.40 5.04 12.16
C ALA A 60 -1.45 3.93 13.22
N SER A 61 -1.90 4.26 14.44
CA SER A 61 -2.05 3.28 15.53
C SER A 61 -3.05 2.16 15.22
N GLU A 62 -4.15 2.47 14.53
CA GLU A 62 -5.14 1.49 14.06
C GLU A 62 -4.56 0.57 12.99
N THR A 63 -3.77 1.12 12.07
CA THR A 63 -3.08 0.33 11.03
C THR A 63 -2.08 -0.63 11.66
N LEU A 64 -1.32 -0.17 12.65
CA LEU A 64 -0.38 -0.99 13.42
C LEU A 64 -1.11 -2.15 14.12
N ALA A 65 -2.24 -1.86 14.79
CA ALA A 65 -3.02 -2.88 15.50
C ALA A 65 -3.64 -3.92 14.57
N GLU A 66 -4.07 -3.51 13.37
CA GLU A 66 -4.72 -4.41 12.41
C GLU A 66 -3.72 -5.24 11.57
N GLY A 67 -2.45 -4.83 11.51
CA GLY A 67 -1.42 -5.52 10.71
C GLY A 67 -1.76 -5.59 9.22
N SER A 68 -2.64 -4.72 8.72
CA SER A 68 -3.03 -4.68 7.32
C SER A 68 -3.63 -3.35 6.90
N GLY A 69 -3.34 -2.94 5.67
CA GLY A 69 -3.67 -1.61 5.18
C GLY A 69 -3.64 -1.48 3.67
N THR A 70 -4.16 -0.35 3.21
CA THR A 70 -3.91 0.16 1.86
C THR A 70 -2.57 0.89 1.80
N CYS A 71 -2.13 1.32 0.61
CA CYS A 71 -0.95 2.19 0.50
C CYS A 71 -1.04 3.44 1.39
N THR A 72 -2.22 4.06 1.48
CA THR A 72 -2.43 5.21 2.38
C THR A 72 -2.24 4.86 3.85
N ASN A 73 -2.65 3.66 4.29
CA ASN A 73 -2.49 3.26 5.69
C ASN A 73 -1.05 2.92 6.03
N ASN A 74 -0.38 2.13 5.19
CA ASN A 74 0.99 1.72 5.41
C ASN A 74 1.93 2.93 5.37
N SER A 75 1.73 3.85 4.41
CA SER A 75 2.49 5.10 4.35
C SER A 75 2.25 5.98 5.58
N ASN A 76 1.01 6.06 6.07
CA ASN A 76 0.70 6.78 7.30
C ASN A 76 1.32 6.16 8.55
N LEU A 77 1.37 4.83 8.62
CA LEU A 77 2.08 4.14 9.70
C LEU A 77 3.59 4.43 9.66
N LEU A 78 4.23 4.33 8.48
CA LEU A 78 5.65 4.63 8.35
C LEU A 78 5.97 6.09 8.71
N VAL A 79 5.20 7.06 8.20
CA VAL A 79 5.38 8.47 8.55
C VAL A 79 5.24 8.68 10.06
N ALA A 80 4.24 8.06 10.71
CA ALA A 80 4.09 8.17 12.15
C ALA A 80 5.28 7.59 12.93
N MET A 81 5.77 6.42 12.53
CA MET A 81 6.93 5.79 13.18
C MET A 81 8.21 6.63 13.01
N LEU A 82 8.44 7.17 11.81
CA LEU A 82 9.60 8.06 11.54
C LEU A 82 9.51 9.35 12.36
N ARG A 83 8.33 9.97 12.44
CA ARG A 83 8.12 11.18 13.26
C ARG A 83 8.32 10.92 14.73
N ALA A 84 7.84 9.79 15.25
CA ALA A 84 8.11 9.37 16.63
C ALA A 84 9.61 9.13 16.88
N ALA A 85 10.36 8.74 15.85
CA ALA A 85 11.82 8.59 15.92
C ALA A 85 12.58 9.94 15.87
N GLY A 86 11.89 11.05 15.61
CA GLY A 86 12.50 12.36 15.40
C GLY A 86 12.99 12.60 13.97
N ILE A 87 12.64 11.73 13.02
CA ILE A 87 13.05 11.82 11.62
C ILE A 87 11.94 12.54 10.84
N PRO A 88 12.22 13.69 10.18
CA PRO A 88 11.21 14.39 9.41
C PRO A 88 10.71 13.53 8.25
N ALA A 89 9.41 13.28 8.21
CA ALA A 89 8.77 12.43 7.21
C ALA A 89 7.46 13.03 6.75
N GLY A 90 7.12 12.83 5.47
CA GLY A 90 5.93 13.34 4.83
C GLY A 90 5.35 12.37 3.81
N TYR A 91 4.38 12.85 3.07
CA TYR A 91 3.61 12.06 2.11
C TYR A 91 3.87 12.56 0.70
N GLY A 92 4.00 11.63 -0.23
CA GLY A 92 3.84 11.87 -1.66
C GLY A 92 2.45 11.47 -2.12
N ILE A 93 1.83 12.30 -2.98
CA ILE A 93 0.50 12.04 -3.55
C ILE A 93 0.64 11.89 -5.06
N MET A 94 0.65 10.64 -5.49
CA MET A 94 0.67 10.29 -6.91
C MET A 94 -0.75 10.03 -7.42
N LYS A 95 -1.13 10.66 -8.53
CA LYS A 95 -2.35 10.33 -9.27
C LYS A 95 -1.97 9.45 -10.44
N VAL A 96 -2.69 8.35 -10.61
CA VAL A 96 -2.42 7.36 -11.66
C VAL A 96 -3.68 7.00 -12.44
N HIS A 97 -3.49 6.52 -13.66
CA HIS A 97 -4.55 5.86 -14.43
C HIS A 97 -4.91 4.52 -13.75
N GLY A 98 -6.03 4.48 -13.03
CA GLY A 98 -6.35 3.40 -12.09
C GLY A 98 -6.37 2.01 -12.76
N LYS A 99 -6.98 1.89 -13.94
CA LYS A 99 -7.03 0.62 -14.68
C LYS A 99 -5.67 0.16 -15.21
N LYS A 100 -4.75 1.07 -15.50
CA LYS A 100 -3.36 0.74 -15.89
C LYS A 100 -2.50 0.39 -14.68
N TYR A 101 -2.71 1.08 -13.57
CA TYR A 101 -2.02 0.88 -12.30
C TYR A 101 -2.39 -0.44 -11.61
N PHE A 102 -3.66 -0.82 -11.64
CA PHE A 102 -4.13 -2.08 -11.05
C PHE A 102 -4.32 -3.21 -12.08
N GLY A 103 -4.19 -2.88 -13.37
CA GLY A 103 -4.55 -3.76 -14.49
C GLY A 103 -3.84 -5.10 -14.53
N PRO A 104 -2.52 -5.17 -14.26
CA PRO A 104 -1.78 -6.43 -14.31
C PRO A 104 -2.16 -7.41 -13.19
N ILE A 105 -2.75 -6.92 -12.09
CA ILE A 105 -3.06 -7.76 -10.92
C ILE A 105 -4.55 -7.97 -10.70
N VAL A 106 -5.41 -6.98 -10.90
CA VAL A 106 -6.83 -7.10 -10.56
C VAL A 106 -7.53 -8.06 -11.52
N PRO A 107 -8.35 -9.01 -11.04
CA PRO A 107 -9.12 -9.91 -11.90
C PRO A 107 -9.87 -9.14 -12.99
N PRO A 108 -9.84 -9.58 -14.26
CA PRO A 108 -10.60 -8.97 -15.36
C PRO A 108 -12.04 -8.61 -14.99
N ARG A 109 -12.76 -9.51 -14.31
CA ARG A 109 -14.14 -9.29 -13.83
C ARG A 109 -14.30 -8.17 -12.79
N LEU A 110 -13.23 -7.79 -12.08
CA LEU A 110 -13.25 -6.70 -11.09
C LEU A 110 -12.74 -5.37 -11.66
N LYS A 111 -12.19 -5.34 -12.89
CA LYS A 111 -11.65 -4.11 -13.49
C LYS A 111 -12.70 -2.99 -13.63
N PHE A 112 -13.97 -3.34 -13.79
CA PHE A 112 -15.07 -2.37 -13.86
C PHE A 112 -15.22 -1.52 -12.59
N PHE A 113 -14.84 -2.04 -11.43
CA PHE A 113 -14.92 -1.32 -10.16
C PHE A 113 -13.73 -0.39 -9.90
N ILE A 114 -12.75 -0.38 -10.80
CA ILE A 114 -11.59 0.50 -10.72
C ILE A 114 -11.92 1.82 -11.42
N GLY A 115 -11.86 2.92 -10.67
CA GLY A 115 -12.00 4.25 -11.24
C GLY A 115 -10.90 4.57 -12.25
N ASP A 116 -11.20 5.43 -13.23
CA ASP A 116 -10.23 5.80 -14.27
C ASP A 116 -9.00 6.51 -13.70
N LYS A 117 -9.17 7.22 -12.58
CA LYS A 117 -8.08 7.82 -11.80
C LYS A 117 -8.05 7.21 -10.40
N SER A 118 -6.86 6.86 -9.94
CA SER A 118 -6.59 6.46 -8.56
C SER A 118 -5.56 7.38 -7.92
N VAL A 119 -5.55 7.41 -6.59
CA VAL A 119 -4.52 8.08 -5.81
C VAL A 119 -3.68 7.01 -5.13
N HIS A 120 -2.37 7.13 -5.25
CA HIS A 120 -1.39 6.34 -4.53
C HIS A 120 -0.64 7.27 -3.56
N ILE A 121 -0.48 6.81 -2.32
CA ILE A 121 0.20 7.56 -1.27
C ILE A 121 1.43 6.77 -0.85
N TYR A 122 2.59 7.41 -0.94
CA TYR A 122 3.89 6.89 -0.51
C TYR A 122 4.55 7.88 0.46
N CYS A 123 5.75 7.58 0.94
CA CYS A 123 6.47 8.38 1.93
C CYS A 123 7.62 9.18 1.32
N TYR A 124 7.83 10.36 1.90
CA TYR A 124 9.09 11.07 1.82
C TYR A 124 9.78 11.05 3.17
N VAL A 125 11.08 10.81 3.20
CA VAL A 125 11.91 10.84 4.42
C VAL A 125 13.07 11.81 4.19
N PHE A 126 13.30 12.71 5.14
CA PHE A 126 14.43 13.63 5.07
C PHE A 126 15.65 13.02 5.75
N LEU A 127 16.63 12.59 4.95
CA LEU A 127 17.88 11.99 5.43
C LEU A 127 19.05 12.65 4.69
N ASN A 128 20.18 12.87 5.38
CA ASN A 128 21.38 13.45 4.78
C ASN A 128 21.12 14.74 3.97
N ASN A 129 20.31 15.64 4.53
CA ASN A 129 19.89 16.91 3.93
C ASN A 129 19.15 16.81 2.58
N LYS A 130 18.50 15.68 2.29
CA LYS A 130 17.69 15.49 1.08
C LYS A 130 16.39 14.74 1.38
N TRP A 131 15.37 15.00 0.56
CA TRP A 131 14.14 14.22 0.55
C TRP A 131 14.32 12.96 -0.28
N ILE A 132 13.99 11.82 0.30
CA ILE A 132 14.09 10.50 -0.32
C ILE A 132 12.70 9.86 -0.32
N LYS A 133 12.25 9.39 -1.48
CA LYS A 133 11.02 8.62 -1.61
C LYS A 133 11.21 7.19 -1.10
N CYS A 134 10.24 6.67 -0.37
CA CYS A 134 10.12 5.26 -0.07
C CYS A 134 8.65 4.85 0.01
N ASP A 135 8.36 3.60 -0.34
CA ASP A 135 6.98 3.10 -0.39
C ASP A 135 6.83 1.79 0.39
N PRO A 136 6.21 1.82 1.58
CA PRO A 136 6.05 0.63 2.42
C PRO A 136 4.76 -0.14 2.09
N SER A 137 4.11 0.12 0.95
CA SER A 137 2.79 -0.44 0.66
C SER A 137 2.81 -1.89 0.19
N ASP A 138 3.95 -2.40 -0.26
CA ASP A 138 4.09 -3.83 -0.59
C ASP A 138 4.06 -4.71 0.66
N ASP A 139 3.55 -5.92 0.50
CA ASP A 139 3.78 -7.01 1.45
C ASP A 139 4.54 -8.15 0.77
N GLU A 140 5.62 -8.61 1.40
CA GLU A 140 6.57 -9.58 0.81
C GLU A 140 5.88 -10.83 0.25
N PRO A 141 4.96 -11.52 0.96
CA PRO A 141 4.37 -12.74 0.43
C PRO A 141 3.53 -12.50 -0.82
N PHE A 142 2.86 -11.35 -0.92
CA PHE A 142 2.08 -11.00 -2.12
C PHE A 142 3.00 -10.60 -3.28
N ALA A 143 3.99 -9.74 -3.02
CA ALA A 143 4.94 -9.26 -4.02
C ALA A 143 5.73 -10.41 -4.63
N THR A 144 6.39 -11.21 -3.78
CA THR A 144 7.19 -12.37 -4.21
C THR A 144 6.35 -13.32 -5.06
N ASN A 145 5.11 -13.58 -4.67
CA ASN A 145 4.21 -14.53 -5.36
C ASN A 145 3.53 -13.98 -6.62
N THR A 146 3.71 -12.72 -6.98
CA THR A 146 3.00 -12.14 -8.13
C THR A 146 3.90 -11.34 -9.09
N GLN A 147 5.10 -10.94 -8.66
CA GLN A 147 6.00 -10.05 -9.41
C GLN A 147 6.36 -10.53 -10.82
N HIS A 148 6.35 -11.84 -11.08
CA HIS A 148 6.66 -12.43 -12.39
C HIS A 148 5.60 -12.16 -13.47
N PHE A 149 4.35 -11.84 -13.08
CA PHE A 149 3.31 -11.39 -14.02
C PHE A 149 2.69 -10.04 -13.64
N ASN A 150 3.02 -9.49 -12.48
CA ASN A 150 2.68 -8.15 -12.03
C ASN A 150 3.96 -7.39 -11.65
N PRO A 151 4.74 -6.90 -12.63
CA PRO A 151 6.02 -6.24 -12.36
C PRO A 151 5.90 -4.97 -11.50
N GLN A 152 4.68 -4.42 -11.37
CA GLN A 152 4.36 -3.28 -10.51
C GLN A 152 4.37 -3.62 -9.01
N SER A 153 4.19 -4.89 -8.63
CA SER A 153 4.34 -5.37 -7.25
C SER A 153 5.66 -6.09 -7.03
N ARG A 154 6.72 -5.67 -7.72
CA ARG A 154 8.06 -6.12 -7.40
C ARG A 154 8.39 -5.62 -6.00
N LEU A 155 8.82 -6.53 -5.13
CA LEU A 155 9.15 -6.21 -3.75
C LEU A 155 10.15 -5.06 -3.69
N LEU A 156 9.76 -3.99 -3.01
CA LEU A 156 10.60 -2.82 -2.81
C LEU A 156 11.58 -3.02 -1.66
N GLU A 157 12.87 -2.84 -1.96
CA GLU A 157 13.95 -2.73 -1.01
C GLU A 157 14.33 -1.25 -0.83
N TRP A 158 14.86 -0.86 0.33
CA TRP A 158 15.27 0.52 0.56
C TRP A 158 16.56 0.60 1.38
N ASP A 159 17.51 1.36 0.87
CA ASP A 159 18.86 1.56 1.43
C ASP A 159 18.98 2.83 2.30
N GLY A 160 17.94 3.68 2.32
CA GLY A 160 17.97 4.97 3.01
C GLY A 160 18.78 6.06 2.27
N GLU A 161 19.23 5.80 1.05
CA GLU A 161 20.04 6.72 0.24
C GLU A 161 19.39 7.05 -1.10
N SER A 162 18.82 6.04 -1.73
CA SER A 162 18.16 6.09 -3.03
C SER A 162 16.65 6.11 -2.88
N HIS A 163 15.95 6.60 -3.90
CA HIS A 163 14.51 6.45 -3.96
C HIS A 163 14.14 4.96 -4.08
N SER A 164 13.11 4.54 -3.34
CA SER A 164 12.47 3.24 -3.49
C SER A 164 11.02 3.46 -3.92
N GLU A 165 10.76 3.26 -5.20
CA GLU A 165 9.50 3.60 -5.86
C GLU A 165 8.91 2.38 -6.57
N LEU A 166 7.58 2.29 -6.60
CA LEU A 166 6.88 1.28 -7.38
C LEU A 166 7.32 1.32 -8.85
N ASN A 167 7.45 0.14 -9.46
CA ASN A 167 7.83 -0.02 -10.86
C ASN A 167 6.65 0.33 -11.79
N LEU A 168 6.33 1.61 -11.88
CA LEU A 168 5.26 2.15 -12.71
C LEU A 168 5.81 2.70 -14.03
N CYS A 169 5.10 2.44 -15.11
CA CYS A 169 5.34 3.13 -16.37
C CYS A 169 4.98 4.62 -16.20
N GLY A 170 5.83 5.53 -16.70
CA GLY A 170 5.58 6.97 -16.62
C GLY A 170 4.23 7.40 -17.22
N GLU A 171 3.76 6.72 -18.28
CA GLU A 171 2.45 6.95 -18.88
C GLU A 171 1.26 6.57 -17.97
N HIS A 172 1.51 5.83 -16.89
CA HIS A 172 0.49 5.51 -15.89
C HIS A 172 0.33 6.64 -14.88
N ILE A 173 1.31 7.54 -14.77
CA ILE A 173 1.38 8.63 -13.80
C ILE A 173 0.78 9.90 -14.43
N ILE A 174 -0.25 10.43 -13.78
CA ILE A 174 -0.91 11.68 -14.18
C ILE A 174 -0.23 12.87 -13.51
N SER A 175 0.16 12.72 -12.25
CA SER A 175 0.88 13.72 -11.48
C SER A 175 1.55 13.06 -10.28
N ASP A 176 2.68 13.59 -9.86
CA ASP A 176 3.34 13.22 -8.60
C ASP A 176 3.67 14.51 -7.83
N SER A 177 3.54 14.48 -6.51
CA SER A 177 3.68 15.67 -5.68
C SER A 177 5.05 15.74 -5.01
N GLU A 178 5.47 16.97 -4.71
CA GLU A 178 6.47 17.24 -3.68
C GLU A 178 6.01 16.76 -2.29
N PRO A 179 6.92 16.67 -1.30
CA PRO A 179 6.58 16.25 0.06
C PRO A 179 5.52 17.13 0.71
N ILE A 180 4.48 16.51 1.28
CA ILE A 180 3.42 17.18 2.04
C ILE A 180 3.44 16.68 3.49
N ALA A 181 3.39 17.59 4.46
CA ALA A 181 3.46 17.23 5.88
C ALA A 181 2.11 16.69 6.46
N ASN A 182 0.98 17.01 5.84
CA ASN A 182 -0.33 16.66 6.37
C ASN A 182 -1.31 16.27 5.25
N ILE A 183 -1.86 15.05 5.34
CA ILE A 183 -2.89 14.54 4.41
C ILE A 183 -4.24 14.26 5.08
N ASP A 184 -4.52 14.84 6.25
CA ASP A 184 -5.81 14.72 6.95
C ASP A 184 -7.00 15.08 6.04
N ALA A 185 -6.81 16.05 5.14
CA ALA A 185 -7.83 16.42 4.15
C ALA A 185 -8.14 15.28 3.17
N VAL A 186 -7.17 14.40 2.87
CA VAL A 186 -7.40 13.16 2.12
C VAL A 186 -8.19 12.18 2.99
N PHE A 187 -7.72 11.91 4.21
CA PHE A 187 -8.36 11.03 5.20
C PHE A 187 -9.83 11.36 5.49
N ARG A 188 -10.20 12.65 5.51
CA ARG A 188 -11.56 13.12 5.78
C ARG A 188 -12.53 12.94 4.61
N LYS A 189 -12.05 12.62 3.39
CA LYS A 189 -12.96 12.42 2.25
C LYS A 189 -13.85 11.20 2.49
N LYS A 190 -15.15 11.35 2.22
CA LYS A 190 -16.12 10.25 2.37
C LYS A 190 -15.79 9.12 1.40
N MET A 191 -15.53 7.94 1.95
CA MET A 191 -15.29 6.75 1.16
C MET A 191 -16.60 6.03 0.84
N LYS A 192 -16.95 5.96 -0.45
CA LYS A 192 -18.27 5.50 -0.89
C LYS A 192 -18.47 3.98 -0.90
N SER A 193 -17.42 3.14 -0.94
CA SER A 193 -17.56 1.74 -1.40
C SER A 193 -16.73 0.66 -0.67
N TYR A 194 -16.27 0.89 0.56
CA TYR A 194 -15.26 0.01 1.17
C TYR A 194 -15.76 -1.31 1.78
N LYS A 195 -17.05 -1.44 2.09
CA LYS A 195 -17.66 -2.67 2.62
C LYS A 195 -18.40 -3.47 1.55
N THR A 196 -18.26 -3.10 0.28
CA THR A 196 -19.01 -3.72 -0.81
C THR A 196 -18.50 -5.13 -1.11
N ILE A 197 -19.37 -5.97 -1.70
CA ILE A 197 -19.02 -7.34 -2.07
C ILE A 197 -17.80 -7.37 -3.03
N PRO A 198 -17.68 -6.50 -4.05
CA PRO A 198 -16.49 -6.43 -4.90
C PRO A 198 -15.18 -6.23 -4.11
N VAL A 199 -15.17 -5.36 -3.09
CA VAL A 199 -13.98 -5.15 -2.24
C VAL A 199 -13.64 -6.41 -1.43
N LYS A 200 -14.66 -7.13 -0.94
CA LYS A 200 -14.44 -8.42 -0.26
C LYS A 200 -13.86 -9.46 -1.20
N ILE A 201 -14.37 -9.56 -2.44
CA ILE A 201 -13.84 -10.48 -3.46
C ILE A 201 -12.40 -10.10 -3.83
N ALA A 202 -12.10 -8.80 -3.98
CA ALA A 202 -10.75 -8.33 -4.26
C ALA A 202 -9.76 -8.73 -3.15
N ASN A 203 -10.13 -8.58 -1.88
CA ASN A 203 -9.29 -9.02 -0.77
C ASN A 203 -9.16 -10.55 -0.68
N LEU A 204 -10.21 -11.31 -1.01
CA LEU A 204 -10.09 -12.77 -1.16
C LEU A 204 -9.12 -13.15 -2.28
N TYR A 205 -9.10 -12.39 -3.37
CA TYR A 205 -8.17 -12.60 -4.49
C TYR A 205 -6.73 -12.27 -4.11
N ILE A 206 -6.50 -11.14 -3.42
CA ILE A 206 -5.20 -10.78 -2.87
C ILE A 206 -4.68 -11.89 -1.97
N ASN A 207 -5.51 -12.38 -1.04
CA ASN A 207 -5.14 -13.49 -0.16
C ASN A 207 -4.88 -14.79 -0.92
N PHE A 208 -5.67 -15.09 -1.95
CA PHE A 208 -5.47 -16.25 -2.81
C PHE A 208 -4.10 -16.20 -3.51
N LEU A 209 -3.77 -15.06 -4.12
CA LEU A 209 -2.47 -14.84 -4.77
C LEU A 209 -1.31 -14.82 -3.78
N ARG A 210 -1.51 -14.28 -2.58
CA ARG A 210 -0.50 -14.32 -1.51
C ARG A 210 -0.06 -15.74 -1.18
N ASN A 211 -0.94 -16.73 -1.34
CA ASN A 211 -0.63 -18.13 -1.03
C ASN A 211 -0.26 -18.97 -2.28
N ARG A 212 -0.73 -18.57 -3.47
CA ARG A 212 -0.71 -19.43 -4.67
C ARG A 212 -0.23 -18.73 -5.94
N GLY A 213 0.14 -17.45 -5.87
CA GLY A 213 0.42 -16.64 -7.05
C GLY A 213 1.54 -17.19 -7.93
N GLN A 214 2.55 -17.83 -7.33
CA GLN A 214 3.65 -18.50 -8.06
C GLN A 214 3.18 -19.58 -9.02
N GLU A 215 2.03 -20.20 -8.76
CA GLU A 215 1.47 -21.25 -9.61
C GLU A 215 0.99 -20.71 -10.96
N PHE A 216 0.85 -19.39 -11.12
CA PHE A 216 0.22 -18.77 -12.29
C PHE A 216 1.21 -17.91 -13.05
N ARG A 217 1.33 -18.15 -14.36
CA ARG A 217 2.19 -17.34 -15.25
C ARG A 217 1.59 -16.01 -15.70
N ASN A 218 0.28 -15.81 -15.50
CA ASN A 218 -0.43 -14.60 -15.90
C ASN A 218 -1.76 -14.43 -15.16
N GLN A 219 -2.28 -13.21 -15.19
CA GLN A 219 -3.51 -12.77 -14.53
C GLN A 219 -4.78 -13.54 -14.97
N PRO A 220 -5.01 -13.83 -16.27
CA PRO A 220 -6.16 -14.65 -16.69
C PRO A 220 -6.16 -16.08 -16.10
N LEU A 221 -4.99 -16.73 -16.02
CA LEU A 221 -4.87 -18.05 -15.41
C LEU A 221 -5.13 -18.01 -13.90
N ALA A 222 -4.62 -16.98 -13.22
CA ALA A 222 -4.86 -16.76 -11.81
C ALA A 222 -6.35 -16.53 -11.52
N GLU A 223 -7.06 -15.74 -12.33
CA GLU A 223 -8.50 -15.54 -12.19
C GLU A 223 -9.28 -16.85 -12.37
N ARG A 224 -8.96 -17.65 -13.40
CA ARG A 224 -9.63 -18.94 -13.63
C ARG A 224 -9.52 -19.84 -12.41
N ASN A 225 -8.33 -19.96 -11.84
CA ASN A 225 -8.10 -20.79 -10.66
C ASN A 225 -8.72 -20.19 -9.39
N PHE A 226 -8.73 -18.88 -9.26
CA PHE A 226 -9.45 -18.20 -8.19
C PHE A 226 -10.96 -18.47 -8.24
N SER A 227 -11.56 -18.47 -9.43
CA SER A 227 -12.98 -18.79 -9.61
C SER A 227 -13.31 -20.21 -9.15
N ILE A 228 -12.47 -21.20 -9.52
CA ILE A 228 -12.57 -22.59 -9.04
C ILE A 228 -12.44 -22.64 -7.51
N TRP A 229 -11.47 -21.91 -6.95
CA TRP A 229 -11.25 -21.84 -5.51
C TRP A 229 -12.44 -21.21 -4.78
N LEU A 230 -13.01 -20.12 -5.30
CA LEU A 230 -14.21 -19.48 -4.77
C LEU A 230 -15.39 -20.45 -4.77
N LYS A 231 -15.61 -21.18 -5.87
CA LYS A 231 -16.71 -22.15 -5.97
C LYS A 231 -16.64 -23.19 -4.85
N LYS A 232 -15.43 -23.68 -4.54
CA LYS A 232 -15.20 -24.70 -3.52
C LYS A 232 -15.29 -24.15 -2.08
N HIS A 233 -14.74 -22.97 -1.81
CA HIS A 233 -14.53 -22.50 -0.42
C HIS A 233 -15.46 -21.35 0.00
N LYS A 234 -16.03 -20.62 -0.98
CA LYS A 234 -16.75 -19.35 -0.79
C LYS A 234 -17.92 -19.25 -1.80
N PRO A 235 -18.88 -20.20 -1.83
CA PRO A 235 -19.87 -20.34 -2.90
C PRO A 235 -20.75 -19.10 -3.10
N PHE A 236 -21.07 -18.36 -2.03
CA PHE A 236 -21.77 -17.06 -2.13
C PHE A 236 -20.98 -16.05 -2.97
N TYR A 237 -19.68 -15.90 -2.69
CA TYR A 237 -18.82 -14.97 -3.43
C TYR A 237 -18.56 -15.46 -4.86
N TYR A 238 -18.51 -16.77 -5.08
CA TYR A 238 -18.46 -17.34 -6.42
C TYR A 238 -19.68 -16.95 -7.26
N LEU A 239 -20.90 -17.08 -6.71
CA LEU A 239 -22.12 -16.72 -7.43
C LEU A 239 -22.07 -15.26 -7.87
N VAL A 240 -21.74 -14.35 -6.95
CA VAL A 240 -21.60 -12.91 -7.27
C VAL A 240 -20.47 -12.68 -8.28
N PHE A 241 -19.34 -13.35 -8.15
CA PHE A 241 -18.22 -13.21 -9.07
C PHE A 241 -18.55 -13.72 -10.48
N SER A 242 -19.30 -14.81 -10.60
CA SER A 242 -19.63 -15.44 -11.88
C SER A 242 -20.59 -14.63 -12.76
N ILE A 243 -21.40 -13.75 -12.15
CA ILE A 243 -22.33 -12.87 -12.88
C ILE A 243 -21.69 -11.56 -13.30
N LEU A 244 -20.45 -11.26 -12.83
CA LEU A 244 -19.73 -10.08 -13.28
C LEU A 244 -19.24 -10.26 -14.72
N PRO A 245 -19.33 -9.20 -15.56
CA PRO A 245 -18.90 -9.32 -16.95
C PRO A 245 -17.39 -9.56 -17.02
N PHE A 246 -16.97 -10.43 -17.92
CA PHE A 246 -15.55 -10.59 -18.25
C PHE A 246 -15.17 -9.52 -19.27
N PHE A 247 -14.32 -8.57 -18.88
CA PHE A 247 -13.83 -7.53 -19.78
C PHE A 247 -12.39 -7.81 -20.19
N ASN A 248 -12.16 -7.91 -21.51
CA ASN A 248 -10.83 -7.96 -22.08
C ASN A 248 -10.49 -6.57 -22.62
N PHE A 249 -9.75 -5.75 -21.86
CA PHE A 249 -9.35 -4.40 -22.28
C PHE A 249 -7.96 -4.40 -22.94
N TYR A 250 -7.72 -5.37 -23.85
CA TYR A 250 -6.59 -5.31 -24.78
C TYR A 250 -7.06 -4.73 -26.15
N GLU A 251 -7.96 -3.76 -26.08
CA GLU A 251 -8.21 -2.73 -27.11
C GLU A 251 -7.83 -1.38 -26.53
#